data_AF-A0A6L9K9M6-F1
#
_entry.id   AF-A0A6L9K9M6-F1
#
_cell.length_a   1.000
_cell.length_b   1.000
_cell.length_c   1.000
_cell.angle_alpha   90.00
_cell.angle_beta   90.00
_cell.angle_gamma   90.00
#
_symmetry.space_group_name_H-M   'P 1'
#
loop_
_entity.id
_entity.type
_entity.pdbx_description
1 polymer ?
#
loop_
_entity_poly.entity_id
_entity_poly.type
_entity_poly.pdbx_seq_one_letter_code
_entity_poly.pdbx_strand_id
1 'polypeptide(L)'
;MSDKVTVNNVQLDISWLKTYLIMNISFILLSAPLCFYFANERANIIIGEIGMNIQFVYIFFKSAFQKNIFSTESISKLKNESVLKIDDQIADDYMLKLQSLMLSSKPYLKEDCNLQTISELTGISVHQLSNILNGRLKKSFTEFVNEYRINESKAILSSNLSEKITLEAVGFDCGFGSKSNFNKTFKKHTNLTPSEFRQQFKA
;
A
#
# COMPACT_ATOMS: atom_id res chain seq x y z
N MET A 1 35.56 7.68 11.30
CA MET A 1 34.21 8.00 11.80
C MET A 1 33.25 7.57 10.70
N SER A 2 32.31 6.66 10.96
CA SER A 2 31.45 6.08 9.91
C SER A 2 30.50 7.13 9.35
N ASP A 3 30.61 7.48 8.07
CA ASP A 3 29.75 8.45 7.36
C ASP A 3 28.35 7.90 7.02
N LYS A 4 27.94 6.87 7.77
CA LYS A 4 26.61 6.27 7.69
C LYS A 4 25.78 6.73 8.87
N VAL A 5 24.65 7.37 8.60
CA VAL A 5 23.68 7.77 9.60
C VAL A 5 22.50 6.80 9.53
N THR A 6 22.12 6.25 10.69
CA THR A 6 20.94 5.40 10.79
C THR A 6 19.72 6.28 11.05
N VAL A 7 18.77 6.31 10.12
CA VAL A 7 17.47 6.97 10.29
C VAL A 7 16.40 5.90 10.11
N ASN A 8 15.57 5.66 11.12
CA ASN A 8 14.50 4.65 11.08
C ASN A 8 14.96 3.27 10.58
N ASN A 9 16.03 2.72 11.18
CA ASN A 9 16.67 1.45 10.80
C ASN A 9 17.24 1.37 9.36
N VAL A 10 17.28 2.49 8.63
CA VAL A 10 17.92 2.58 7.30
C VAL A 10 19.28 3.25 7.44
N GLN A 11 20.34 2.58 6.99
CA GLN A 11 21.66 3.21 6.88
C GLN A 11 21.72 4.11 5.65
N LEU A 12 21.82 5.40 5.88
CA LEU A 12 22.01 6.42 4.86
C LEU A 12 23.51 6.75 4.78
N ASP A 13 24.10 6.57 3.61
CA ASP A 13 25.44 7.08 3.31
C ASP A 13 25.34 8.58 3.02
N ILE A 14 25.90 9.40 3.90
CA ILE A 14 25.92 10.87 3.79
C ILE A 14 27.29 11.42 3.37
N SER A 15 28.23 10.56 3.00
CA SER A 15 29.59 10.97 2.57
C SER A 15 29.54 11.95 1.40
N TRP A 16 28.58 11.77 0.49
CA TRP A 16 28.38 12.66 -0.67
C TRP A 16 28.03 14.10 -0.28
N LEU A 17 27.35 14.30 0.85
CA LEU A 17 26.98 15.63 1.33
C LEU A 17 28.22 16.39 1.80
N LYS A 18 29.16 15.71 2.45
CA LYS A 18 30.45 16.30 2.82
C LYS A 18 31.24 16.71 1.58
N THR A 19 31.28 15.86 0.56
CA THR A 19 31.91 16.19 -0.73
C THR A 19 31.27 17.41 -1.38
N TYR A 20 29.93 17.51 -1.36
CA TYR A 20 29.20 18.66 -1.89
C TYR A 20 29.53 19.97 -1.15
N LEU A 21 29.61 19.92 0.19
CA LEU A 21 30.00 21.08 1.01
C LEU A 21 31.43 21.53 0.71
N ILE A 22 32.36 20.60 0.55
CA ILE A 22 33.74 20.90 0.18
C ILE A 22 33.81 21.53 -1.21
N MET A 23 33.04 21.01 -2.18
CA MET A 23 32.96 21.59 -3.53
C MET A 23 32.42 23.03 -3.49
N ASN A 24 31.39 23.31 -2.68
CA ASN A 24 30.83 24.64 -2.49
C ASN A 24 31.84 25.62 -1.90
N ILE A 25 32.48 25.24 -0.79
CA ILE A 25 33.49 26.07 -0.12
C ILE A 25 34.65 26.35 -1.09
N SER A 26 35.13 25.33 -1.81
CA SER A 26 36.19 25.50 -2.80
C SER A 26 35.78 26.44 -3.94
N PHE A 27 34.55 26.34 -4.43
CA PHE A 27 34.02 27.22 -5.48
C PHE A 27 33.97 28.68 -5.02
N ILE A 28 33.46 28.94 -3.82
CA ILE A 28 33.42 30.29 -3.23
C ILE A 28 34.85 30.85 -3.10
N LEU A 29 35.79 30.09 -2.54
CA LEU A 29 37.17 30.53 -2.33
C LEU A 29 37.91 30.82 -3.64
N LEU A 30 37.66 30.05 -4.70
CA LEU A 30 38.31 30.23 -6.00
C LEU A 30 37.66 31.31 -6.85
N SER A 31 36.34 31.54 -6.70
CA SER A 31 35.60 32.51 -7.51
C SER A 31 36.09 33.96 -7.34
N ALA A 32 36.42 34.39 -6.12
CA ALA A 32 36.83 35.77 -5.87
C ALA A 32 38.19 36.14 -6.51
N PRO A 33 39.25 35.31 -6.42
CA PRO A 33 40.49 35.52 -7.16
C PRO A 33 40.32 35.48 -8.69
N LEU A 34 39.49 34.56 -9.19
CA LEU A 34 39.18 34.44 -10.62
C LEU A 34 38.52 35.72 -11.15
N CYS A 35 37.57 36.28 -10.39
CA CYS A 35 36.91 37.53 -10.76
C CYS A 35 37.89 38.70 -10.90
N PHE A 36 38.89 38.79 -10.01
CA PHE A 36 39.93 39.82 -10.04
C PHE A 36 40.93 39.60 -11.18
N TYR A 37 41.31 38.34 -11.45
CA TYR A 37 42.27 38.00 -12.50
C TYR A 37 41.74 38.27 -13.92
N PHE A 38 40.49 37.92 -14.21
CA PHE A 38 39.93 38.09 -15.55
C PHE A 38 39.44 39.51 -15.84
N ALA A 39 39.13 40.31 -14.80
CA ALA A 39 38.63 41.69 -14.90
C ALA A 39 37.51 41.90 -15.96
N ASN A 40 36.74 40.84 -16.26
CA ASN A 40 35.71 40.81 -17.29
C ASN A 40 34.40 40.32 -16.65
N GLU A 41 33.50 41.26 -16.37
CA GLU A 41 32.26 41.00 -15.65
C GLU A 41 31.37 39.97 -16.36
N ARG A 42 31.29 40.01 -17.71
CA ARG A 42 30.46 39.07 -18.47
C ARG A 42 30.99 37.64 -18.41
N ALA A 43 32.30 37.48 -18.53
CA ALA A 43 32.92 36.16 -18.43
C ALA A 43 32.77 35.58 -17.02
N ASN A 44 32.93 36.40 -15.99
CA ASN A 44 32.77 36.00 -14.59
C ASN A 44 31.35 35.53 -14.27
N ILE A 45 30.33 36.23 -14.78
CA ILE A 45 28.92 35.84 -14.63
C ILE A 45 28.67 34.47 -15.26
N ILE A 46 29.09 34.26 -16.52
CA ILE A 46 28.88 33.00 -17.24
C ILE A 46 29.58 31.83 -16.52
N ILE A 47 30.82 32.01 -16.07
CA ILE A 47 31.57 30.99 -15.32
C ILE A 47 30.85 30.65 -14.00
N GLY A 48 30.34 31.67 -13.30
CA GLY A 48 29.57 31.50 -12.07
C GLY A 48 28.30 30.67 -12.28
N GLU A 49 27.52 30.99 -13.31
CA GLU A 49 26.29 30.29 -13.66
C GLU A 49 26.56 28.82 -14.02
N ILE A 50 27.57 28.56 -14.85
CA ILE A 50 27.95 27.18 -15.22
C ILE A 50 28.37 26.39 -13.98
N GLY A 51 29.19 26.99 -13.11
CA GLY A 51 29.64 26.36 -11.87
C GLY A 51 28.50 26.00 -10.93
N MET A 52 27.54 26.91 -10.73
CA MET A 52 26.35 26.64 -9.91
C MET A 52 25.48 25.54 -10.51
N ASN A 53 25.25 25.54 -11.82
CA ASN A 53 24.46 24.50 -12.48
C ASN A 53 25.08 23.11 -12.35
N ILE A 54 26.41 22.98 -12.47
CA ILE A 54 27.12 21.71 -12.26
C ILE A 54 26.87 21.17 -10.84
N GLN A 55 26.86 22.05 -9.83
CA GLN A 55 26.59 21.66 -8.45
C GLN A 55 25.14 21.21 -8.26
N PHE A 56 24.17 21.90 -8.87
CA PHE A 56 22.76 21.47 -8.86
C PHE A 56 22.56 20.10 -9.53
N VAL A 57 23.23 19.84 -10.64
CA VAL A 57 23.21 18.53 -11.30
C VAL A 57 23.81 17.44 -10.40
N TYR A 58 24.92 17.74 -9.71
CA TYR A 58 25.54 16.79 -8.78
C TYR A 58 24.62 16.40 -7.62
N ILE A 59 24.00 17.38 -6.95
CA ILE A 59 23.09 17.11 -5.82
C ILE A 59 21.82 16.40 -6.30
N PHE A 60 21.25 16.80 -7.44
CA PHE A 60 20.09 16.15 -8.02
C PHE A 60 20.39 14.69 -8.36
N PHE A 61 21.51 14.41 -9.03
CA PHE A 61 21.92 13.05 -9.37
C PHE A 61 22.14 12.21 -8.10
N LYS A 62 22.90 12.70 -7.13
CA LYS A 62 23.13 11.95 -5.88
C LYS A 62 21.85 11.72 -5.09
N SER A 63 20.95 12.69 -5.02
CA SER A 63 19.65 12.58 -4.35
C SER A 63 18.70 11.61 -5.07
N ALA A 64 18.56 11.73 -6.40
CA ALA A 64 17.67 10.90 -7.20
C ALA A 64 18.12 9.43 -7.26
N PHE A 65 19.43 9.18 -7.28
CA PHE A 65 20.00 7.83 -7.30
C PHE A 65 20.27 7.26 -5.90
N GLN A 66 19.91 7.97 -4.83
CA GLN A 66 19.93 7.41 -3.49
C GLN A 66 18.76 6.43 -3.31
N LYS A 67 19.02 5.18 -3.72
CA LYS A 67 18.08 4.04 -3.69
C LYS A 67 17.40 3.82 -2.33
N ASN A 68 17.93 4.36 -1.25
CA ASN A 68 17.43 4.19 0.13
C ASN A 68 16.54 5.32 0.64
N ILE A 69 16.49 6.50 -0.01
CA ILE A 69 15.61 7.59 0.46
C ILE A 69 14.16 7.34 -0.01
N PHE A 70 14.00 6.75 -1.20
CA PHE A 70 12.69 6.51 -1.83
C PHE A 70 12.39 5.02 -2.08
N SER A 71 13.13 4.08 -1.48
CA SER A 71 12.75 2.67 -1.64
C SER A 71 11.40 2.43 -0.96
N THR A 72 10.41 2.05 -1.77
CA THR A 72 9.12 1.49 -1.35
C THR A 72 9.30 0.34 -0.33
N GLU A 73 10.48 -0.30 -0.35
CA GLU A 73 10.92 -1.35 0.56
C GLU A 73 11.20 -0.85 2.00
N SER A 74 11.66 0.39 2.16
CA SER A 74 11.84 1.01 3.49
C SER A 74 10.49 1.45 4.06
N ILE A 75 9.59 1.97 3.21
CA ILE A 75 8.21 2.29 3.61
C ILE A 75 7.44 1.01 3.97
N SER A 76 7.63 -0.07 3.20
CA SER A 76 7.03 -1.37 3.53
C SER A 76 7.65 -1.98 4.80
N LYS A 77 8.96 -1.83 5.04
CA LYS A 77 9.58 -2.20 6.31
C LYS A 77 9.08 -1.39 7.49
N LEU A 78 8.88 -0.08 7.36
CA LEU A 78 8.29 0.76 8.42
C LEU A 78 6.82 0.38 8.69
N LYS A 79 6.09 0.03 7.64
CA LYS A 79 4.73 -0.53 7.77
C LYS A 79 4.73 -1.92 8.43
N ASN A 80 5.77 -2.72 8.19
CA ASN A 80 5.91 -4.06 8.78
C ASN A 80 6.46 -4.03 10.22
N GLU A 81 7.31 -3.05 10.58
CA GLU A 81 7.82 -2.86 11.95
C GLU A 81 6.79 -2.18 12.87
N SER A 82 5.87 -1.38 12.31
CA SER A 82 4.71 -0.83 13.05
C SER A 82 3.52 -1.77 13.13
N VAL A 83 3.64 -3.01 12.62
CA VAL A 83 2.77 -4.09 13.05
C VAL A 83 3.06 -4.28 14.53
N LEU A 84 2.23 -3.65 15.38
CA LEU A 84 2.14 -3.97 16.80
C LEU A 84 2.29 -5.49 16.89
N LYS A 85 3.32 -5.97 17.59
CA LYS A 85 3.42 -7.38 17.97
C LYS A 85 2.22 -7.66 18.86
N ILE A 86 1.08 -7.92 18.23
CA ILE A 86 -0.07 -8.53 18.87
C ILE A 86 0.46 -9.91 19.23
N ASP A 87 0.45 -10.20 20.52
CA ASP A 87 0.78 -11.52 21.01
C ASP A 87 0.00 -12.57 20.20
N ASP A 88 0.66 -13.67 19.83
CA ASP A 88 0.06 -14.64 18.91
C ASP A 88 -1.26 -15.21 19.45
N GLN A 89 -1.41 -15.31 20.77
CA GLN A 89 -2.63 -15.76 21.41
C GLN A 89 -3.76 -14.72 21.26
N ILE A 90 -3.46 -13.43 21.42
CA ILE A 90 -4.45 -12.35 21.22
C ILE A 90 -4.88 -12.28 19.76
N ALA A 91 -3.95 -12.50 18.82
CA ALA A 91 -4.27 -12.49 17.40
C ALA A 91 -5.13 -13.71 16.99
N ASP A 92 -4.99 -14.86 17.67
CA ASP A 92 -5.88 -16.01 17.51
C ASP A 92 -7.29 -15.67 18.01
N ASP A 93 -7.41 -15.08 19.20
CA ASP A 93 -8.70 -14.66 19.77
C ASP A 93 -9.42 -13.65 18.87
N TYR A 94 -8.69 -12.69 18.31
CA TYR A 94 -9.24 -11.71 17.37
C TYR A 94 -9.69 -12.36 16.06
N MET A 95 -8.95 -13.37 15.57
CA MET A 95 -9.35 -14.13 14.38
C MET A 95 -10.65 -14.91 14.64
N LEU A 96 -10.75 -15.58 15.78
CA LEU A 96 -11.97 -16.30 16.18
C LEU A 96 -13.16 -15.36 16.30
N LYS A 97 -12.98 -14.20 16.92
CA LYS A 97 -14.03 -13.18 17.04
C LYS A 97 -14.48 -12.65 15.68
N LEU A 98 -13.54 -12.40 14.78
CA LEU A 98 -13.83 -11.96 13.41
C LEU A 98 -14.60 -13.03 12.62
N GLN A 99 -14.16 -14.29 12.66
CA GLN A 99 -14.85 -15.40 11.99
C GLN A 99 -16.24 -15.62 12.55
N SER A 100 -16.39 -15.58 13.88
CA SER A 100 -17.69 -15.68 14.55
C SER A 100 -18.65 -14.59 14.07
N LEU A 101 -18.20 -13.33 14.04
CA LEU A 101 -19.01 -12.21 13.56
C LEU A 101 -19.45 -12.40 12.10
N MET A 102 -18.55 -12.87 11.24
CA MET A 102 -18.87 -13.11 9.82
C MET A 102 -19.93 -14.20 9.69
N LEU A 103 -19.86 -15.27 10.48
CA LEU A 103 -20.85 -16.35 10.43
C LEU A 103 -22.21 -15.97 11.06
N SER A 104 -22.20 -15.28 12.19
CA SER A 104 -23.43 -14.99 12.95
C SER A 104 -24.22 -13.81 12.40
N SER A 105 -23.54 -12.69 12.15
CA SER A 105 -24.17 -11.42 11.84
C SER A 105 -24.10 -11.06 10.37
N LYS A 106 -23.28 -11.79 9.60
CA LYS A 106 -23.08 -11.64 8.15
C LYS A 106 -22.97 -10.17 7.70
N PRO A 107 -22.13 -9.33 8.34
CA PRO A 107 -22.02 -7.91 7.98
C PRO A 107 -21.56 -7.71 6.52
N TYR A 108 -20.90 -8.71 5.93
CA TYR A 108 -20.51 -8.71 4.52
C TYR A 108 -21.66 -8.60 3.52
N LEU A 109 -22.90 -8.90 3.91
CA LEU A 109 -24.07 -8.74 3.03
C LEU A 109 -24.46 -7.28 2.83
N LYS A 110 -23.96 -6.37 3.67
CA LYS A 110 -24.17 -4.93 3.48
C LYS A 110 -23.13 -4.38 2.51
N GLU A 111 -23.56 -3.51 1.60
CA GLU A 111 -22.67 -2.88 0.62
C GLU A 111 -21.58 -2.03 1.30
N ASP A 112 -21.97 -1.31 2.35
CA ASP A 112 -21.12 -0.40 3.13
C ASP A 112 -20.19 -1.10 4.13
N CYS A 113 -20.14 -2.44 4.12
CA CYS A 113 -19.26 -3.22 4.99
C CYS A 113 -17.79 -2.84 4.77
N ASN A 114 -17.22 -2.19 5.79
CA ASN A 114 -15.85 -1.68 5.78
C ASN A 114 -15.16 -1.99 7.12
N LEU A 115 -13.84 -1.74 7.20
CA LEU A 115 -13.05 -2.01 8.40
C LEU A 115 -13.56 -1.27 9.65
N GLN A 116 -14.08 -0.06 9.49
CA GLN A 116 -14.63 0.73 10.59
C GLN A 116 -15.86 0.05 11.18
N THR A 117 -16.79 -0.40 10.34
CA THR A 117 -17.97 -1.14 10.79
C THR A 117 -17.60 -2.45 11.50
N ILE A 118 -16.61 -3.19 11.01
CA ILE A 118 -16.14 -4.41 11.68
C ILE A 118 -15.45 -4.09 13.01
N SER A 119 -14.71 -2.98 13.06
CA SER A 119 -14.07 -2.50 14.29
C SER A 119 -15.09 -2.22 15.38
N GLU A 120 -16.17 -1.52 15.05
CA GLU A 120 -17.27 -1.22 15.96
C GLU A 120 -17.98 -2.49 16.44
N LEU A 121 -18.22 -3.45 15.55
CA LEU A 121 -18.90 -4.71 15.89
C LEU A 121 -18.04 -5.66 16.73
N THR A 122 -16.73 -5.66 16.53
CA THR A 122 -15.80 -6.56 17.24
C THR A 122 -15.15 -5.90 18.46
N GLY A 123 -15.16 -4.57 18.57
CA GLY A 123 -14.35 -3.82 19.54
C GLY A 123 -12.84 -3.88 19.29
N ILE A 124 -12.41 -4.43 18.15
CA ILE A 124 -10.99 -4.51 17.77
C ILE A 124 -10.66 -3.29 16.92
N SER A 125 -9.56 -2.59 17.19
CA SER A 125 -9.22 -1.39 16.41
C SER A 125 -9.01 -1.70 14.91
N VAL A 126 -9.31 -0.72 14.04
CA VAL A 126 -9.09 -0.81 12.59
C VAL A 126 -7.64 -1.20 12.25
N HIS A 127 -6.66 -0.66 12.98
CA HIS A 127 -5.26 -1.00 12.80
C HIS A 127 -4.97 -2.46 13.12
N GLN A 128 -5.49 -2.99 14.23
CA GLN A 128 -5.32 -4.40 14.60
C GLN A 128 -5.99 -5.35 13.60
N LEU A 129 -7.21 -5.02 13.14
CA LEU A 129 -7.88 -5.79 12.09
C LEU A 129 -7.07 -5.81 10.80
N SER A 130 -6.57 -4.66 10.35
CA SER A 130 -5.72 -4.58 9.16
C SER A 130 -4.43 -5.39 9.33
N ASN A 131 -3.80 -5.33 10.50
CA ASN A 131 -2.59 -6.09 10.81
C ASN A 131 -2.85 -7.60 10.79
N ILE A 132 -3.97 -8.07 11.35
CA ILE A 132 -4.32 -9.49 11.36
C ILE A 132 -4.63 -9.99 9.96
N LEU A 133 -5.41 -9.25 9.18
CA LEU A 133 -5.76 -9.65 7.82
C LEU A 133 -4.52 -9.70 6.90
N ASN A 134 -3.68 -8.67 6.94
CA ASN A 134 -2.47 -8.62 6.11
C ASN A 134 -1.38 -9.57 6.62
N GLY A 135 -1.19 -9.67 7.94
CA GLY A 135 -0.14 -10.47 8.55
C GLY A 135 -0.43 -11.97 8.53
N ARG A 136 -1.62 -12.37 8.99
CA ARG A 136 -1.98 -13.79 9.14
C ARG A 136 -2.65 -14.36 7.90
N LEU A 137 -3.62 -13.65 7.32
CA LEU A 137 -4.34 -14.15 6.14
C LEU A 137 -3.66 -13.77 4.82
N LYS A 138 -2.72 -12.82 4.84
CA LYS A 138 -2.11 -12.24 3.64
C LYS A 138 -3.13 -11.74 2.63
N LYS A 139 -4.25 -11.20 3.12
CA LYS A 139 -5.37 -10.70 2.33
C LYS A 139 -5.69 -9.26 2.69
N SER A 140 -6.05 -8.49 1.67
CA SER A 140 -6.72 -7.20 1.91
C SER A 140 -8.10 -7.42 2.53
N PHE A 141 -8.64 -6.41 3.23
CA PHE A 141 -10.00 -6.48 3.77
C PHE A 141 -11.05 -6.75 2.69
N THR A 142 -10.90 -6.12 1.52
CA THR A 142 -11.79 -6.33 0.38
C THR A 142 -11.78 -7.77 -0.12
N GLU A 143 -10.60 -8.40 -0.20
CA GLU A 143 -10.50 -9.82 -0.57
C GLU A 143 -11.14 -10.71 0.48
N PHE A 144 -10.90 -10.44 1.76
CA PHE A 144 -11.52 -11.16 2.86
C PHE A 144 -13.05 -11.11 2.80
N VAL A 145 -13.65 -9.92 2.67
CA VAL A 145 -15.11 -9.77 2.56
C VAL A 145 -15.66 -10.44 1.30
N ASN A 146 -14.99 -10.27 0.16
CA ASN A 146 -15.45 -10.85 -1.10
C ASN A 146 -15.48 -12.38 -1.06
N GLU A 147 -14.57 -13.04 -0.36
CA GLU A 147 -14.64 -14.50 -0.19
C GLU A 147 -15.95 -14.95 0.46
N TYR A 148 -16.39 -14.26 1.53
CA TYR A 148 -17.68 -14.55 2.16
C TYR A 148 -18.86 -14.24 1.25
N ARG A 149 -18.84 -13.08 0.57
CA ARG A 149 -19.90 -12.71 -0.40
C ARG A 149 -20.03 -13.73 -1.53
N ILE A 150 -18.90 -14.22 -2.06
CA ILE A 150 -18.90 -15.23 -3.11
C ILE A 150 -19.41 -16.56 -2.58
N ASN A 151 -18.99 -16.99 -1.39
CA ASN A 151 -19.48 -18.24 -0.80
C ASN A 151 -20.99 -18.21 -0.53
N GLU A 152 -21.52 -17.09 -0.04
CA GLU A 152 -22.97 -16.91 0.10
C GLU A 152 -23.68 -16.97 -1.27
N SER A 153 -23.16 -16.26 -2.27
CA SER A 153 -23.77 -16.26 -3.60
C SER A 153 -23.75 -17.66 -4.24
N LYS A 154 -22.71 -18.46 -4.03
CA LYS A 154 -22.66 -19.86 -4.47
C LYS A 154 -23.78 -20.67 -3.83
N ALA A 155 -23.98 -20.55 -2.52
CA ALA A 155 -25.02 -21.26 -1.79
C ALA A 155 -26.43 -20.92 -2.32
N ILE A 156 -26.68 -19.65 -2.64
CA ILE A 156 -27.94 -19.21 -3.25
C ILE A 156 -28.07 -19.79 -4.67
N LEU A 157 -27.02 -19.70 -5.49
CA LEU A 157 -27.04 -20.15 -6.89
C LEU A 157 -27.13 -21.66 -7.06
N SER A 158 -26.64 -22.44 -6.10
CA SER A 158 -26.78 -23.91 -6.08
C SER A 158 -28.10 -24.38 -5.45
N SER A 159 -28.92 -23.47 -4.92
CA SER A 159 -30.21 -23.83 -4.32
C SER A 159 -31.33 -23.94 -5.37
N ASN A 160 -32.37 -24.72 -5.05
CA ASN A 160 -33.59 -24.83 -5.87
C ASN A 160 -34.36 -23.49 -6.04
N LEU A 161 -34.05 -22.49 -5.22
CA LEU A 161 -34.64 -21.15 -5.31
C LEU A 161 -33.93 -20.26 -6.34
N SER A 162 -32.75 -20.66 -6.83
CA SER A 162 -31.92 -19.87 -7.75
C SER A 162 -32.61 -19.54 -9.08
N GLU A 163 -33.54 -20.38 -9.53
CA GLU A 163 -34.26 -20.19 -10.79
C GLU A 163 -35.23 -19.01 -10.76
N LYS A 164 -35.73 -18.67 -9.57
CA LYS A 164 -36.70 -17.59 -9.37
C LYS A 164 -36.05 -16.23 -9.13
N ILE A 165 -34.72 -16.20 -8.98
CA ILE A 165 -33.97 -14.98 -8.61
C ILE A 165 -32.99 -14.63 -9.73
N THR A 166 -32.96 -13.35 -10.12
CA THR A 166 -32.01 -12.87 -11.13
C THR A 166 -30.59 -12.91 -10.59
N LEU A 167 -29.59 -13.15 -11.44
CA LEU A 167 -28.17 -13.15 -11.01
C LEU A 167 -27.76 -11.80 -10.40
N GLU A 168 -28.40 -10.72 -10.85
CA GLU A 168 -28.20 -9.38 -10.36
C GLU A 168 -28.75 -9.18 -8.95
N ALA A 169 -29.96 -9.66 -8.68
CA ALA A 169 -30.53 -9.67 -7.32
C ALA A 169 -29.65 -10.48 -6.37
N VAL A 170 -29.17 -11.66 -6.77
CA VAL A 170 -28.22 -12.46 -5.96
C VAL A 170 -26.96 -11.65 -5.62
N GLY A 171 -26.40 -10.92 -6.59
CA GLY A 171 -25.24 -10.06 -6.35
C GLY A 171 -25.53 -8.96 -5.33
N PHE A 172 -26.65 -8.27 -5.46
CA PHE A 172 -27.06 -7.21 -4.52
C PHE A 172 -27.35 -7.76 -3.13
N ASP A 173 -28.06 -8.89 -3.01
CA ASP A 173 -28.35 -9.55 -1.73
C ASP A 173 -27.08 -10.04 -1.03
N CYS A 174 -26.02 -10.33 -1.79
CA CYS A 174 -24.70 -10.68 -1.28
C CYS A 174 -23.82 -9.45 -0.99
N GLY A 175 -24.35 -8.22 -1.08
CA GLY A 175 -23.65 -6.98 -0.72
C GLY A 175 -22.76 -6.38 -1.81
N PHE A 176 -22.90 -6.79 -3.08
CA PHE A 176 -22.19 -6.13 -4.18
C PHE A 176 -22.95 -4.90 -4.66
N GLY A 177 -22.30 -3.73 -4.69
CA GLY A 177 -22.90 -2.48 -5.20
C GLY A 177 -23.10 -2.40 -6.72
N SER A 178 -22.59 -3.38 -7.48
CA SER A 178 -22.87 -3.45 -8.92
C SER A 178 -22.71 -4.84 -9.51
N LYS A 179 -23.48 -5.11 -10.57
CA LYS A 179 -23.41 -6.34 -11.38
C LYS A 179 -22.02 -6.59 -11.96
N SER A 180 -21.34 -5.55 -12.43
CA SER A 180 -19.99 -5.66 -13.00
C SER A 180 -18.99 -6.14 -11.96
N ASN A 181 -19.03 -5.56 -10.75
CA ASN A 181 -18.14 -5.97 -9.66
C ASN A 181 -18.45 -7.40 -9.18
N PHE A 182 -19.73 -7.75 -9.05
CA PHE A 182 -20.15 -9.12 -8.74
C PHE A 182 -19.62 -10.13 -9.75
N ASN A 183 -19.90 -9.94 -11.05
CA ASN A 183 -19.49 -10.87 -12.11
C ASN A 183 -17.97 -11.03 -12.17
N LYS A 184 -17.21 -9.93 -12.08
CA LYS A 184 -15.74 -9.95 -12.10
C LYS A 184 -15.19 -10.70 -10.89
N THR A 185 -15.70 -10.41 -9.70
CA THR A 185 -15.24 -11.04 -8.45
C THR A 185 -15.59 -12.52 -8.43
N PHE A 186 -16.83 -12.87 -8.82
CA PHE A 186 -17.27 -14.26 -8.89
C PHE A 186 -16.37 -15.06 -9.84
N LYS A 187 -16.17 -14.58 -11.07
CA LYS A 187 -15.28 -15.23 -12.04
C LYS A 187 -13.84 -15.35 -11.54
N LYS A 188 -13.31 -14.33 -10.86
CA LYS A 188 -11.97 -14.40 -10.25
C LYS A 188 -11.87 -15.52 -9.20
N HIS A 189 -12.91 -15.71 -8.39
CA HIS A 189 -12.89 -16.70 -7.29
C HIS A 189 -13.30 -18.11 -7.70
N THR A 190 -14.06 -18.28 -8.79
CA THR A 190 -14.62 -19.59 -9.18
C THR A 190 -14.13 -20.08 -10.54
N ASN A 191 -13.45 -19.24 -11.31
CA ASN A 191 -13.13 -19.43 -12.74
C ASN A 191 -14.37 -19.54 -13.67
N LEU A 192 -15.57 -19.31 -13.14
CA LEU A 192 -16.84 -19.40 -13.86
C LEU A 192 -17.63 -18.10 -13.69
N THR A 193 -18.40 -17.70 -14.68
CA THR A 193 -19.41 -16.65 -14.48
C THR A 193 -20.54 -17.16 -13.57
N PRO A 194 -21.28 -16.26 -12.89
CA PRO A 194 -22.45 -16.67 -12.10
C PRO A 194 -23.49 -17.48 -12.90
N SER A 195 -23.63 -17.18 -14.19
CA SER A 195 -24.53 -17.91 -15.09
C SER A 195 -24.04 -19.33 -15.38
N GLU A 196 -22.76 -19.48 -15.73
CA GLU A 196 -22.15 -20.80 -15.97
C GLU A 196 -22.19 -21.66 -14.70
N PHE A 197 -21.89 -21.07 -13.54
CA PHE A 197 -21.98 -21.77 -12.26
C PHE A 197 -23.40 -22.24 -11.97
N ARG A 198 -24.42 -21.37 -12.14
CA ARG A 198 -25.83 -21.75 -11.95
C ARG A 198 -26.24 -22.92 -12.84
N GLN A 199 -25.78 -22.96 -14.08
CA GLN A 199 -26.14 -24.01 -15.03
C GLN A 199 -25.66 -25.40 -14.59
N GLN A 200 -24.57 -25.50 -13.82
CA GLN A 200 -24.06 -26.76 -13.28
C GLN A 200 -25.00 -27.41 -12.24
N PHE A 201 -25.90 -26.62 -11.65
CA PHE A 201 -26.84 -27.06 -10.62
C PHE A 201 -28.30 -27.05 -11.09
N LYS A 202 -28.55 -26.76 -12.37
CA LYS A 202 -29.87 -26.96 -12.97
C LYS A 202 -30.02 -28.45 -13.31
N ALA A 203 -31.02 -29.08 -12.70
CA ALA A 203 -31.49 -30.42 -13.05
C ALA A 203 -32.41 -30.36 -14.28
#